data_AF-A0A8T4Z091-F1
#
_entry.id   AF-A0A8T4Z091-F1
#
_cell.length_a   1.000
_cell.length_b   1.000
_cell.length_c   1.000
_cell.angle_alpha   90.00
_cell.angle_beta   90.00
_cell.angle_gamma   90.00
#
_symmetry.space_group_name_H-M   'P 1'
#
loop_
_entity.id
_entity.type
_entity.pdbx_description
1 polymer ?
#
loop_
_entity_poly.entity_id
_entity_poly.type
_entity_poly.pdbx_seq_one_letter_code
_entity_poly.pdbx_strand_id
1 'polypeptide(L)' 'MIEKNSLCRLHHLAKERLTQGYELWRVAYGSLSYTDYLHSLIALPETGEAVAAVARQILQKKE' A
#
# COMPACT_ATOMS: atom_id res chain seq x y z
N MET A 1 12.39 -1.11 24.56
CA MET A 1 12.32 -1.43 23.12
C MET A 1 11.21 -0.56 22.55
N ILE A 2 11.53 0.46 21.75
CA ILE A 2 10.51 1.40 21.27
C ILE A 2 9.79 0.74 20.08
N GLU A 3 8.52 0.37 20.27
CA GLU A 3 7.62 -0.02 19.17
C GLU A 3 7.44 1.16 18.20
N LYS A 4 8.33 1.26 17.19
CA LYS A 4 8.20 2.19 16.07
C LYS A 4 7.10 1.72 15.10
N ASN A 5 5.85 1.60 15.57
CA ASN A 5 4.77 1.01 14.77
C ASN A 5 3.54 1.92 14.60
N SER A 6 3.60 3.18 15.03
CA SER A 6 2.56 4.17 14.73
C SER A 6 2.95 4.94 13.48
N LEU A 7 2.18 4.77 12.41
CA LEU A 7 2.29 5.59 11.22
C LEU A 7 2.00 7.06 11.59
N CYS A 8 2.63 8.03 10.94
CA CYS A 8 2.15 9.41 11.08
C CYS A 8 0.82 9.58 10.34
N ARG A 9 0.08 10.67 10.61
CA ARG A 9 -1.25 10.90 10.04
C ARG A 9 -1.32 10.71 8.51
N LEU A 10 -0.31 11.18 7.79
CA LEU A 10 -0.24 11.03 6.33
C LEU A 10 -0.12 9.56 5.91
N HIS A 11 0.73 8.78 6.58
CA HIS A 11 0.90 7.37 6.26
C HIS A 11 -0.30 6.52 6.72
N HIS A 12 -0.99 6.92 7.79
CA HIS A 12 -2.28 6.32 8.15
C HIS A 12 -3.30 6.51 7.02
N LEU A 13 -3.47 7.75 6.56
CA LEU A 13 -4.37 8.05 5.45
C LEU A 13 -3.94 7.29 4.18
N ALA A 14 -2.64 7.23 3.88
CA ALA A 14 -2.13 6.47 2.74
C ALA A 14 -2.46 4.97 2.84
N LYS A 15 -2.36 4.38 4.04
CA LYS A 15 -2.76 2.98 4.29
C LYS A 15 -4.26 2.77 4.05
N GLU A 16 -5.11 3.67 4.54
CA GLU A 16 -6.56 3.59 4.31
C GLU A 16 -6.91 3.70 2.83
N ARG A 17 -6.26 4.63 2.12
CA ARG A 17 -6.45 4.82 0.67
C ARG A 17 -5.93 3.62 -0.13
N LEU A 18 -4.82 3.00 0.28
CA LEU A 18 -4.32 1.76 -0.32
C LEU A 18 -5.36 0.65 -0.28
N THR A 19 -5.96 0.43 0.89
CA THR A 19 -6.98 -0.61 1.08
C THR A 19 -8.24 -0.31 0.26
N GLN A 20 -8.70 0.94 0.24
CA GLN A 20 -9.85 1.33 -0.58
C GLN A 20 -9.57 1.18 -2.09
N GLY A 21 -8.39 1.59 -2.55
CA GLY A 21 -8.00 1.49 -3.95
C GLY A 21 -7.87 0.04 -4.42
N TYR A 22 -7.44 -0.87 -3.55
CA TYR A 22 -7.34 -2.29 -3.89
C TYR A 22 -8.68 -2.89 -4.26
N GLU A 23 -9.76 -2.55 -3.55
CA GLU A 23 -11.09 -3.09 -3.89
C GLU A 23 -11.52 -2.69 -5.31
N LEU A 24 -11.22 -1.45 -5.72
CA LEU A 24 -11.49 -0.98 -7.08
C LEU A 24 -10.66 -1.74 -8.12
N TRP A 25 -9.37 -1.94 -7.87
CA TRP A 25 -8.49 -2.69 -8.75
C TRP A 25 -8.86 -4.16 -8.82
N ARG A 26 -9.22 -4.77 -7.69
CA ARG A 26 -9.66 -6.16 -7.62
C ARG A 26 -10.91 -6.38 -8.49
N VAL A 27 -11.88 -5.48 -8.44
CA VAL A 27 -13.08 -5.56 -9.29
C VAL A 27 -12.72 -5.36 -10.77
N ALA A 28 -11.85 -4.41 -11.10
CA ALA A 28 -11.48 -4.10 -12.48
C ALA A 28 -10.64 -5.21 -13.14
N TYR A 29 -9.72 -5.83 -12.39
CA TYR A 29 -8.76 -6.82 -12.90
C TYR A 29 -9.13 -8.27 -12.53
N GLY A 30 -10.18 -8.49 -11.73
CA GLY A 30 -10.78 -9.79 -11.40
C GLY A 30 -9.97 -10.67 -10.44
N SER A 31 -8.72 -10.96 -10.77
CA SER A 31 -7.84 -11.89 -10.05
C SER A 31 -6.58 -11.25 -9.47
N LEU A 32 -6.49 -9.91 -9.48
CA LEU A 32 -5.32 -9.21 -8.95
C LEU A 32 -5.17 -9.45 -7.45
N SER A 33 -4.03 -10.00 -7.04
CA SER A 33 -3.72 -10.19 -5.63
C SER A 33 -3.35 -8.85 -4.96
N TYR A 34 -3.50 -8.78 -3.64
CA TYR A 34 -3.10 -7.59 -2.89
C TYR A 34 -1.60 -7.31 -3.04
N THR A 35 -0.77 -8.35 -3.14
CA THR A 35 0.68 -8.22 -3.34
C THR A 35 1.01 -7.62 -4.70
N ASP A 36 0.37 -8.11 -5.78
CA ASP A 36 0.59 -7.60 -7.15
C ASP A 36 0.12 -6.16 -7.30
N TYR A 37 -0.97 -5.80 -6.63
CA TYR A 37 -1.45 -4.43 -6.53
C TYR A 37 -0.40 -3.51 -5.89
N LEU A 38 0.19 -3.91 -4.76
CA LEU A 38 1.22 -3.11 -4.08
C LEU A 38 2.49 -2.96 -4.93
N HIS A 39 2.93 -4.03 -5.59
CA HIS A 39 4.06 -3.96 -6.52
C HIS A 39 3.78 -3.02 -7.70
N SER A 40 2.57 -3.08 -8.26
CA SER A 40 2.15 -2.19 -9.34
C SER A 40 2.20 -0.73 -8.92
N LEU A 41 1.69 -0.39 -7.73
CA LEU A 41 1.75 0.97 -7.20
C LEU A 41 3.18 1.47 -6.98
N ILE A 42 4.08 0.63 -6.48
CA ILE A 42 5.49 1.02 -6.28
C ILE A 42 6.20 1.29 -7.62
N ALA A 43 5.79 0.62 -8.69
CA ALA A 43 6.37 0.77 -10.02
C ALA A 43 5.84 2.00 -10.79
N LEU A 44 4.65 2.52 -10.44
CA LEU A 44 4.05 3.67 -11.10
C LEU A 44 4.64 4.99 -10.57
N PRO A 45 5.23 5.84 -11.43
CA PRO A 45 5.83 7.11 -11.01
C PRO A 45 4.79 8.13 -10.50
N GLU A 46 3.51 7.98 -10.86
CA GLU A 46 2.42 8.82 -10.36
C GLU A 46 2.03 8.50 -8.91
N THR A 47 2.50 7.39 -8.36
CA THR A 47 2.21 7.01 -6.97
C THR A 47 2.94 7.94 -6.01
N GLY A 48 2.19 8.65 -5.17
CA GLY A 48 2.77 9.52 -4.14
C GLY A 48 3.64 8.76 -3.14
N GLU A 49 4.73 9.38 -2.70
CA GLU A 49 5.76 8.74 -1.87
C GLU A 49 5.21 8.10 -0.59
N ALA A 50 4.24 8.73 0.08
CA ALA A 50 3.63 8.17 1.29
C ALA A 50 2.89 6.85 1.02
N VAL A 51 2.25 6.72 -0.14
CA VAL A 51 1.56 5.49 -0.57
C VAL A 51 2.60 4.41 -0.90
N ALA A 52 3.64 4.77 -1.67
CA ALA A 52 4.73 3.85 -2.00
C ALA A 52 5.46 3.36 -0.75
N ALA A 53 5.74 4.24 0.22
CA ALA A 53 6.39 3.89 1.49
C ALA A 53 5.56 2.91 2.31
N VAL A 54 4.25 3.13 2.45
CA VAL A 54 3.36 2.18 3.15
C VAL A 54 3.29 0.85 2.39
N ALA A 55 3.19 0.87 1.06
CA ALA A 55 3.16 -0.35 0.26
C ALA A 55 4.43 -1.19 0.48
N ARG A 56 5.62 -0.58 0.42
CA ARG A 56 6.90 -1.25 0.72
C ARG A 56 6.92 -1.82 2.14
N GLN A 57 6.46 -1.05 3.13
CA GLN A 57 6.43 -1.51 4.53
C GLN A 57 5.49 -2.72 4.73
N ILE A 58 4.34 -2.75 4.04
CA ILE A 58 3.41 -3.88 4.10
C ILE A 58 4.05 -5.13 3.49
N LEU A 59 4.71 -5.00 2.34
CA LEU A 59 5.39 -6.11 1.67
C LEU A 59 6.49 -6.70 2.57
N GLN A 60 7.33 -5.85 3.17
CA GLN A 60 8.40 -6.27 4.09
C GLN A 60 7.91 -6.98 5.37
N LYS A 61 6.65 -6.78 5.76
CA LYS A 61 6.05 -7.45 6.94
C LYS A 61 5.40 -8.80 6.61
N LYS A 62 5.22 -9.12 5.33
CA LYS A 62 4.61 -10.37 4.87
C LYS A 62 5.64 -11.47 4.58
N GLU A 63 6.91 -11.09 4.42
CA GLU A 63 8.08 -11.97 4.36
C GLU A 63 8.59 -12.31 5.76
#